data_AF-A0AAD9K366-F1
#
_entry.id   AF-A0AAD9K366-F1
#
_cell.length_a   1.000
_cell.length_b   1.000
_cell.length_c   1.000
_cell.angle_alpha   90.00
_cell.angle_beta   90.00
_cell.angle_gamma   90.00
#
_symmetry.space_group_name_H-M   'P 1'
#
loop_
_entity.id
_entity.type
_entity.pdbx_description
1 polymer ?
#
loop_
_entity_poly.entity_id
_entity_poly.type
_entity_poly.pdbx_seq_one_letter_code
_entity_poly.pdbx_strand_id
1 'polypeptide(L)'
;MNKYKDPPSLSTCVWNKQFSNPVGLAAGFDKHGEAVDGLLKMGFSFVEVGSVTPEAQSGNAKPRMFRLKEDQALINRCGFNSDGHQVVVERLKRRKEGKKGK
;
A
#
# COMPACT_ATOMS: atom_id res chain seq x y z
N MET A 1 -1.91 23.18 4.71
CA MET A 1 -2.77 22.05 4.29
C MET A 1 -2.90 22.10 2.78
N ASN A 2 -2.56 21.01 2.09
CA ASN A 2 -2.62 20.95 0.63
C ASN A 2 -4.11 20.99 0.21
N LYS A 3 -4.51 22.03 -0.53
CA LYS A 3 -5.92 22.28 -0.93
C LYS A 3 -6.31 21.57 -2.23
N TYR A 4 -5.41 20.74 -2.77
CA TYR A 4 -5.62 20.06 -4.03
C TYR A 4 -6.77 19.05 -3.92
N LYS A 5 -7.68 19.08 -4.90
CA LYS A 5 -8.80 18.16 -5.04
C LYS A 5 -8.78 17.62 -6.46
N ASP A 6 -8.87 16.30 -6.60
CA ASP A 6 -8.93 15.67 -7.91
C ASP A 6 -10.10 16.22 -8.73
N PRO A 7 -9.88 16.59 -10.02
CA PRO A 7 -10.97 17.03 -10.87
C PRO A 7 -11.94 15.86 -11.14
N PRO A 8 -13.24 16.13 -11.32
CA PRO A 8 -14.25 15.09 -11.59
C PRO A 8 -13.92 14.19 -12.80
N SER A 9 -13.14 14.69 -13.76
CA SER A 9 -12.70 13.95 -14.95
C SER A 9 -11.78 12.76 -14.65
N LEU A 10 -11.16 12.69 -13.47
CA LEU A 10 -10.35 11.53 -13.04
C LEU A 10 -11.17 10.47 -12.29
N SER A 11 -12.40 10.79 -11.91
CA SER A 11 -13.26 9.90 -11.12
C SER A 11 -13.49 8.59 -11.87
N THR A 12 -13.20 7.46 -11.23
CA THR A 12 -13.26 6.14 -11.86
C THR A 12 -14.05 5.16 -11.00
N CYS A 13 -14.93 4.36 -11.62
CA CYS A 13 -15.67 3.28 -10.95
C CYS A 13 -15.20 1.93 -11.47
N VAL A 14 -14.78 1.04 -10.56
CA VAL A 14 -14.39 -0.35 -10.87
C VAL A 14 -15.00 -1.27 -9.83
N TRP A 15 -15.66 -2.35 -10.26
CA TRP A 15 -16.32 -3.32 -9.36
C TRP A 15 -17.24 -2.67 -8.31
N ASN A 16 -18.04 -1.69 -8.73
CA ASN A 16 -18.92 -0.89 -7.86
C ASN A 16 -18.18 -0.15 -6.73
N LYS A 17 -16.89 0.13 -6.90
CA LYS A 17 -16.08 0.97 -6.00
C LYS A 17 -15.71 2.26 -6.71
N GLN A 18 -15.95 3.37 -6.03
CA GLN A 18 -15.62 4.71 -6.52
C GLN A 18 -14.22 5.11 -6.06
N PHE A 19 -13.39 5.57 -6.99
CA PHE A 19 -12.08 6.16 -6.74
C PHE A 19 -12.07 7.62 -7.20
N SER A 20 -11.43 8.50 -6.44
CA SER A 20 -11.34 9.93 -6.79
C SER A 20 -10.50 10.19 -8.05
N ASN A 21 -9.51 9.33 -8.28
CA ASN A 21 -8.63 9.31 -9.44
C ASN A 21 -8.22 7.85 -9.76
N PRO A 22 -7.68 7.52 -10.95
CA PRO A 22 -7.37 6.14 -11.32
C PRO A 22 -6.00 5.66 -10.81
N VAL A 23 -5.28 6.46 -10.01
CA VAL A 23 -3.91 6.17 -9.59
C VAL A 23 -3.88 5.59 -8.17
N GLY A 24 -3.33 4.39 -8.05
CA GLY A 24 -3.12 3.72 -6.77
C GLY A 24 -1.68 3.26 -6.57
N LEU A 25 -1.38 2.89 -5.32
CA LEU A 25 -0.09 2.31 -4.96
C LEU A 25 -0.19 0.78 -4.96
N ALA A 26 0.69 0.14 -5.73
CA ALA A 26 0.74 -1.30 -5.87
C ALA A 26 1.23 -2.02 -4.59
N ALA A 27 0.89 -3.31 -4.50
CA ALA A 27 1.40 -4.19 -3.48
C ALA A 27 2.94 -4.26 -3.47
N GLY A 28 3.48 -4.67 -2.34
CA GLY A 28 4.91 -4.82 -2.09
C GLY A 28 5.56 -3.58 -1.49
N PHE A 29 4.91 -2.41 -1.57
CA PHE A 29 5.38 -1.16 -0.97
C PHE A 29 5.04 -1.10 0.54
N ASP A 30 3.76 -1.04 0.90
CA ASP A 30 3.29 -1.13 2.29
C ASP A 30 2.83 -2.56 2.60
N LYS A 31 3.80 -3.44 2.83
CA LYS A 31 3.54 -4.88 3.06
C LYS A 31 2.70 -5.15 4.30
N HIS A 32 2.79 -4.30 5.30
CA HIS A 32 2.28 -4.58 6.63
C HIS A 32 1.14 -3.64 7.04
N GLY A 33 0.78 -2.66 6.21
CA GLY A 33 -0.30 -1.70 6.46
C GLY A 33 0.10 -0.58 7.43
N GLU A 34 1.35 -0.16 7.41
CA GLU A 34 1.95 0.78 8.35
C GLU A 34 1.75 2.24 7.95
N ALA A 35 1.63 2.53 6.66
CA ALA A 35 1.69 3.88 6.12
C ALA A 35 0.45 4.28 5.30
N VAL A 36 -0.60 3.45 5.28
CA VAL A 36 -1.79 3.61 4.42
C VAL A 36 -2.36 5.03 4.41
N ASP A 37 -2.52 5.69 5.57
CA ASP A 37 -3.09 7.04 5.61
C ASP A 37 -2.14 8.13 5.13
N GLY A 38 -0.83 7.95 5.31
CA GLY A 38 0.18 8.84 4.74
C GLY A 38 0.18 8.72 3.21
N LEU A 39 0.12 7.49 2.70
CA LEU A 39 0.08 7.18 1.27
C LEU A 39 -1.18 7.77 0.60
N LEU A 40 -2.36 7.61 1.20
CA LEU A 40 -3.59 8.23 0.67
C LEU A 40 -3.51 9.76 0.69
N LYS A 41 -2.87 10.36 1.70
CA LYS A 41 -2.65 11.82 1.76
C LYS A 41 -1.65 12.34 0.72
N MET A 42 -0.82 11.48 0.13
CA MET A 42 0.06 11.85 -0.98
C MET A 42 -0.68 11.96 -2.33
N GLY A 43 -1.94 11.51 -2.40
CA GLY A 43 -2.80 11.66 -3.59
C GLY A 43 -3.24 10.35 -4.25
N PHE A 44 -2.78 9.19 -3.76
CA PHE A 44 -3.29 7.90 -4.23
C PHE A 44 -4.74 7.72 -3.81
N SER A 45 -5.60 7.32 -4.74
CA SER A 45 -7.02 7.05 -4.45
C SER A 45 -7.22 5.68 -3.79
N PHE A 46 -6.27 4.76 -3.96
CA PHE A 46 -6.21 3.48 -3.27
C PHE A 46 -4.77 3.02 -3.00
N VAL A 47 -4.62 2.14 -2.01
CA VAL A 47 -3.35 1.51 -1.63
C VAL A 47 -3.59 0.02 -1.48
N GLU A 48 -2.83 -0.79 -2.21
CA GLU A 48 -2.84 -2.24 -2.09
C GLU A 48 -1.79 -2.69 -1.07
N VAL A 49 -2.25 -3.10 0.13
CA VAL A 49 -1.38 -3.58 1.21
C VAL A 49 -0.96 -5.02 0.94
N GLY A 50 0.30 -5.35 1.26
CA GLY A 50 0.83 -6.71 1.19
C GLY A 50 1.98 -6.86 0.21
N SER A 51 2.27 -8.05 -0.30
CA SER A 51 1.57 -9.31 -0.03
C SER A 51 1.77 -9.77 1.42
N VAL A 52 0.68 -10.20 2.04
CA VAL A 52 0.63 -10.74 3.41
C VAL A 52 0.47 -12.25 3.34
N THR A 53 1.22 -12.97 4.17
CA THR A 53 1.14 -14.43 4.29
C THR A 53 0.38 -14.85 5.53
N PRO A 54 -0.16 -16.09 5.59
CA PRO A 54 -0.82 -16.59 6.81
C PRO A 54 0.10 -16.47 8.02
N GLU A 55 1.27 -17.12 7.97
CA GLU A 55 2.29 -17.03 9.02
C GLU A 55 3.35 -15.97 8.72
N ALA A 56 3.99 -15.46 9.77
CA ALA A 56 5.10 -14.53 9.63
C ALA A 56 6.32 -15.20 8.98
N GLN A 57 7.02 -14.46 8.12
CA GLN A 57 8.27 -14.92 7.54
C GLN A 57 9.19 -13.74 7.20
N SER A 58 10.49 -13.95 7.39
CA SER A 58 11.51 -12.92 7.15
C SER A 58 11.78 -12.68 5.66
N GLY A 59 11.45 -13.64 4.79
CA GLY A 59 11.78 -13.67 3.36
C GLY A 59 13.26 -13.96 3.10
N ASN A 60 13.72 -13.74 1.87
CA ASN A 60 15.07 -14.10 1.45
C ASN A 60 16.17 -13.25 2.14
N ALA A 61 17.38 -13.78 2.28
CA ALA A 61 18.52 -13.02 2.84
C ALA A 61 18.83 -11.74 2.02
N LYS A 62 19.30 -10.69 2.71
CA LYS A 62 19.74 -9.44 2.10
C LYS A 62 21.16 -9.61 1.50
N PRO A 63 21.54 -8.84 0.45
CA PRO A 63 20.72 -7.88 -0.30
C PRO A 63 19.69 -8.58 -1.19
N ARG A 64 18.50 -7.98 -1.37
CA ARG A 64 17.36 -8.60 -2.09
C ARG A 64 16.49 -7.64 -2.91
N MET A 65 16.91 -6.38 -3.02
CA MET A 65 16.27 -5.31 -3.78
C MET A 65 17.40 -4.49 -4.41
N PHE A 66 17.35 -4.33 -5.73
CA PHE A 66 18.42 -3.72 -6.51
C PHE A 66 17.80 -2.67 -7.43
N ARG A 67 18.43 -1.50 -7.53
CA ARG A 67 17.99 -0.41 -8.40
C ARG A 67 18.96 -0.29 -9.57
N LEU A 68 18.42 -0.35 -10.78
CA LEU A 68 19.14 -0.08 -12.02
C LEU A 68 18.71 1.31 -12.47
N LYS A 69 19.53 2.31 -12.20
CA LYS A 69 19.13 3.72 -12.35
C LYS A 69 19.02 4.11 -13.81
N GLU A 70 19.94 3.60 -14.61
CA GLU A 70 20.05 3.83 -16.06
C GLU A 70 18.80 3.31 -16.77
N ASP A 71 18.31 2.14 -16.36
CA ASP A 71 17.10 1.51 -16.91
C ASP A 71 15.79 1.99 -16.27
N GLN A 72 15.85 2.88 -15.27
CA GLN A 72 14.71 3.25 -14.43
C GLN A 72 13.96 2.03 -13.85
N ALA A 73 14.72 0.99 -13.46
CA ALA A 73 14.16 -0.31 -13.10
C ALA A 73 14.53 -0.76 -11.68
N LEU A 74 13.77 -1.75 -11.19
CA LEU A 74 14.01 -2.43 -9.92
C LEU A 74 13.97 -3.95 -10.13
N ILE A 75 14.95 -4.67 -9.57
CA ILE A 75 14.91 -6.13 -9.45
C ILE A 75 14.76 -6.45 -7.95
N ASN A 76 13.81 -7.32 -7.61
CA ASN A 76 13.64 -7.78 -6.25
C ASN A 76 13.48 -9.29 -6.17
N ARG A 77 13.97 -9.85 -5.07
CA ARG A 77 13.79 -11.25 -4.68
C ARG A 77 13.48 -11.30 -3.19
N CYS A 78 12.47 -10.53 -2.76
CA CYS A 78 12.15 -10.37 -1.35
C CYS A 78 11.64 -11.66 -0.69
N GLY A 79 10.98 -12.55 -1.44
CA GLY A 79 10.47 -13.83 -0.93
C GLY A 79 9.37 -13.67 0.11
N PHE A 80 8.33 -12.89 -0.20
CA PHE A 80 7.14 -12.71 0.66
C PHE A 80 7.40 -12.39 2.15
N ASN A 81 8.41 -11.57 2.46
CA ASN A 81 8.60 -11.07 3.82
C ASN A 81 7.31 -10.39 4.35
N SER A 82 6.81 -10.87 5.49
CA SER A 82 5.47 -10.62 6.02
C SER A 82 5.46 -10.80 7.54
N ASP A 83 4.73 -9.95 8.28
CA ASP A 83 4.50 -10.07 9.73
C ASP A 83 3.42 -11.12 10.07
N GLY A 84 2.83 -11.75 9.06
CA GLY A 84 1.69 -12.65 9.21
C GLY A 84 0.34 -11.92 9.20
N HIS A 85 -0.70 -12.63 8.75
CA HIS A 85 -2.02 -12.03 8.51
C HIS A 85 -2.69 -11.51 9.78
N GLN A 86 -2.49 -12.20 10.91
CA GLN A 86 -3.07 -11.80 12.19
C GLN A 86 -2.52 -10.44 12.65
N VAL A 87 -1.23 -10.16 12.45
CA VAL A 87 -0.64 -8.87 12.81
C VAL A 87 -1.16 -7.76 11.89
N VAL A 88 -1.19 -8.03 10.58
CA VAL A 88 -1.62 -7.04 9.59
C VAL A 88 -3.10 -6.71 9.72
N VAL A 89 -3.98 -7.70 9.95
CA VAL A 89 -5.42 -7.45 10.11
C VAL A 89 -5.69 -6.59 11.34
N GLU A 90 -5.01 -6.83 12.46
CA GLU A 90 -5.15 -6.01 13.67
C GLU A 90 -4.65 -4.57 13.43
N ARG A 91 -3.55 -4.39 12.69
CA ARG A 91 -3.07 -3.06 12.30
C ARG A 91 -4.11 -2.31 11.45
N LEU A 92 -4.74 -2.99 10.49
CA LEU A 92 -5.78 -2.40 9.62
C LEU A 92 -7.10 -2.13 10.37
N LYS A 93 -7.50 -2.98 11.33
CA LYS A 93 -8.66 -2.75 12.20
C LYS A 93 -8.47 -1.49 13.05
N ARG A 94 -7.33 -1.38 13.74
CA ARG A 94 -7.00 -0.19 14.55
C ARG A 94 -7.02 1.10 13.72
N ARG A 95 -6.51 1.06 12.49
CA ARG A 95 -6.61 2.19 11.55
C ARG A 95 -8.06 2.58 11.29
N LYS A 96 -8.95 1.59 11.07
CA LYS A 96 -10.39 1.85 10.82
C LYS A 96 -11.10 2.43 12.04
N GLU A 97 -10.74 1.98 13.24
CA GLU A 97 -11.32 2.48 14.50
C GLU A 97 -10.85 3.90 14.82
N GLY A 98 -9.57 4.21 14.63
CA GLY A 98 -9.03 5.58 14.78
C GLY A 98 -9.64 6.60 13.81
N LYS A 99 -10.29 6.13 12.74
CA LYS A 99 -11.10 6.98 11.84
C LYS A 99 -12.55 7.16 12.27
N LYS A 100 -13.08 6.32 13.17
CA LYS A 100 -14.46 6.46 13.70
C LYS A 100 -14.52 7.41 14.91
N GLY A 101 -13.41 7.63 15.60
CA GLY A 101 -13.30 8.56 16.73
C GLY A 101 -12.87 9.98 16.35
N LYS A 102 -12.86 10.32 15.06
CA LYS A 102 -12.64 11.65 14.50
C LYS A 102 -13.80 12.03 13.60
#